data_AF-A0A535TFR6-F1
#
_entry.id   AF-A0A535TFR6-F1
#
_cell.length_a   1.000
_cell.length_b   1.000
_cell.length_c   1.000
_cell.angle_alpha   90.00
_cell.angle_beta   90.00
_cell.angle_gamma   90.00
#
_symmetry.space_group_name_H-M   'P 1'
#
loop_
_entity.id
_entity.type
_entity.pdbx_description
1 polymer ?
#
loop_
_entity_poly.entity_id
_entity_poly.type
_entity_poly.pdbx_seq_one_letter_code
_entity_poly.pdbx_strand_id
1 'polypeptide(L)'
;MKLMPTQMKTQPTLAQAQPQQIHANRLIIASNRGPVEYNLSHDKTLKHRRGAGGMVTALIDAGNRMEVTWVAMAMTEGDRVALKEAQQQNEGLLLSPIRGQKMQLRYVAIPKSAYRKHYEGFSNQVLWFLQHYLYNPNEDSAFTRRIQDAWTNGYCVANRAIADAVNVEIEREEGPAVVMLHDYHLYLAPEMIRKDHPSVIMQQFIHIPWPDIRCWHFLPSNTPRYAPIPSLSRSPRNAAW
;
A
#
# COMPACT_ATOMS: atom_id res chain seq x y z
N MET A 1 -19.68 -46.59 -48.38
CA MET A 1 -19.31 -46.29 -46.97
C MET A 1 -19.82 -44.88 -46.66
N LYS A 2 -20.92 -44.76 -45.91
CA LYS A 2 -21.60 -43.49 -45.60
C LYS A 2 -20.86 -42.78 -44.45
N LEU A 3 -20.39 -41.57 -44.67
CA LEU A 3 -19.83 -40.69 -43.63
C LEU A 3 -20.97 -40.16 -42.75
N MET A 4 -20.90 -40.39 -41.44
CA MET A 4 -21.80 -39.76 -40.46
C MET A 4 -21.25 -38.38 -40.08
N PRO A 5 -22.08 -37.33 -39.99
CA PRO A 5 -21.65 -36.04 -39.49
C PRO A 5 -21.57 -36.03 -37.96
N THR A 6 -20.40 -35.63 -37.45
CA THR A 6 -20.12 -35.43 -36.02
C THR A 6 -20.96 -34.28 -35.46
N GLN A 7 -21.85 -34.55 -34.51
CA GLN A 7 -22.56 -33.51 -33.76
C GLN A 7 -21.60 -32.84 -32.77
N MET A 8 -21.33 -31.54 -32.96
CA MET A 8 -20.68 -30.71 -31.94
C MET A 8 -21.66 -30.45 -30.80
N LYS A 9 -21.33 -30.93 -29.60
CA LYS A 9 -22.02 -30.55 -28.36
C LYS A 9 -21.68 -29.09 -28.04
N THR A 10 -22.67 -28.22 -28.09
CA THR A 10 -22.59 -26.84 -27.59
C THR A 10 -22.24 -26.85 -26.10
N GLN A 11 -21.10 -26.24 -25.75
CA GLN A 11 -20.74 -25.96 -24.36
C GLN A 11 -21.79 -25.03 -23.73
N PRO A 12 -22.17 -25.23 -22.46
CA PRO A 12 -23.08 -24.32 -21.78
C PRO A 12 -22.41 -22.96 -21.62
N THR A 13 -23.10 -21.93 -22.10
CA THR A 13 -22.75 -20.51 -21.96
C THR A 13 -22.45 -20.21 -20.50
N LEU A 14 -21.21 -19.78 -20.20
CA LEU A 14 -20.86 -19.21 -18.90
C LEU A 14 -21.82 -18.06 -18.65
N ALA A 15 -22.70 -18.20 -17.65
CA ALA A 15 -23.55 -17.12 -17.19
C ALA A 15 -22.65 -15.92 -16.88
N GLN A 16 -22.86 -14.82 -17.61
CA GLN A 16 -22.18 -13.56 -17.37
C GLN A 16 -22.58 -13.10 -15.97
N ALA A 17 -21.71 -13.34 -14.99
CA ALA A 17 -21.88 -12.77 -13.67
C ALA A 17 -21.91 -11.25 -13.84
N GLN A 18 -23.04 -10.63 -13.54
CA GLN A 18 -23.13 -9.18 -13.47
C GLN A 18 -22.06 -8.71 -12.48
N PRO A 19 -21.25 -7.68 -12.82
CA PRO A 19 -20.24 -7.18 -11.90
C PRO A 19 -20.95 -6.77 -10.61
N GLN A 20 -20.60 -7.43 -9.52
CA GLN A 20 -21.12 -7.15 -8.20
C GLN A 20 -20.81 -5.68 -7.90
N GLN A 21 -21.84 -4.83 -7.89
CA GLN A 21 -21.65 -3.43 -7.53
C GLN A 21 -21.23 -3.39 -6.07
N ILE A 22 -19.95 -3.11 -5.85
CA ILE A 22 -19.40 -2.93 -4.51
C ILE A 22 -19.88 -1.55 -4.05
N HIS A 23 -20.90 -1.53 -3.20
CA HIS A 23 -21.34 -0.33 -2.50
C HIS A 23 -20.42 -0.07 -1.30
N ALA A 24 -19.13 0.17 -1.56
CA ALA A 24 -18.21 0.62 -0.54
C ALA A 24 -18.39 2.11 -0.32
N ASN A 25 -18.64 2.50 0.93
CA ASN A 25 -18.84 3.91 1.30
C ASN A 25 -17.58 4.52 1.89
N ARG A 26 -16.56 3.70 2.18
CA ARG A 26 -15.30 4.12 2.82
C ARG A 26 -14.11 3.74 1.92
N LEU A 27 -13.23 4.69 1.70
CA LEU A 27 -12.01 4.52 0.92
C LEU A 27 -10.80 4.86 1.79
N ILE A 28 -9.93 3.86 1.99
CA ILE A 28 -8.68 4.01 2.73
C ILE A 28 -7.53 4.04 1.73
N ILE A 29 -6.83 5.16 1.64
CA ILE A 29 -5.70 5.34 0.73
C ILE A 29 -4.41 5.26 1.56
N ALA A 30 -3.47 4.41 1.18
CA ALA A 30 -2.18 4.27 1.84
C ALA A 30 -1.03 4.63 0.87
N SER A 31 -0.13 5.51 1.29
CA SER A 31 1.05 5.90 0.50
C SER A 31 2.21 6.30 1.41
N ASN A 32 3.44 6.32 0.89
CA ASN A 32 4.55 6.87 1.67
C ASN A 32 4.35 8.37 1.95
N ARG A 33 4.02 9.16 0.92
CA ARG A 33 3.79 10.60 1.03
C ARG A 33 2.30 10.92 1.08
N GLY A 34 1.89 11.70 2.08
CA GLY A 34 0.51 12.17 2.22
C GLY A 34 0.13 13.28 1.22
N PRO A 35 -1.18 13.59 1.11
CA PRO A 35 -1.72 14.64 0.24
C PRO A 35 -1.48 16.04 0.82
N VAL A 36 -1.10 16.11 2.10
CA VAL A 36 -0.70 17.30 2.83
C VAL A 36 0.69 17.00 3.40
N GLU A 37 1.51 18.02 3.54
CA GLU A 37 2.78 17.91 4.23
C GLU A 37 2.89 19.09 5.19
N TYR A 38 3.17 18.79 6.45
CA TYR A 38 3.32 19.79 7.49
C TYR A 38 4.80 20.15 7.65
N ASN A 39 5.09 21.42 7.88
CA ASN A 39 6.43 21.92 8.13
C ASN A 39 6.36 22.87 9.32
N LEU A 40 7.37 22.81 10.19
CA LEU A 40 7.48 23.72 11.32
C LEU A 40 8.26 24.96 10.86
N SER A 41 7.67 26.15 10.96
CA SER A 41 8.42 27.38 10.70
C SER A 41 9.31 27.78 11.88
N HIS A 42 10.17 28.78 11.66
CA HIS A 42 11.12 29.28 12.65
C HIS A 42 10.46 29.74 13.97
N ASP A 43 9.22 30.23 13.89
CA ASP A 43 8.38 30.64 15.03
C ASP A 43 7.66 29.46 15.71
N LYS A 44 7.98 28.22 15.35
CA LYS A 44 7.34 26.98 15.82
C LYS A 44 5.85 26.85 15.47
N THR A 45 5.37 27.59 14.47
CA THR A 45 4.01 27.38 13.96
C THR A 45 3.98 26.27 12.90
N LEU A 46 2.92 25.46 12.91
CA LEU A 46 2.70 24.43 11.91
C LEU A 46 2.13 25.04 10.63
N LYS A 47 2.87 24.94 9.54
CA LYS A 47 2.41 25.30 8.19
C LYS A 47 2.16 24.04 7.40
N HIS A 48 1.09 24.03 6.62
CA HIS A 48 0.78 22.92 5.72
C HIS A 48 0.98 23.36 4.28
N ARG A 49 1.42 22.42 3.44
CA ARG A 49 1.42 22.56 1.99
C ARG A 49 0.72 21.38 1.36
N ARG A 50 0.13 21.60 0.19
CA ARG A 50 -0.39 20.50 -0.63
C ARG A 50 0.76 19.63 -1.10
N GLY A 51 0.65 18.33 -0.90
CA GLY A 51 1.56 17.34 -1.49
C GLY A 51 1.49 17.44 -3.02
N ALA A 52 2.66 17.45 -3.66
CA ALA A 52 2.72 17.49 -5.12
C ALA A 52 2.22 16.16 -5.72
N GLY A 53 1.22 16.19 -6.60
CA GLY A 53 0.78 15.02 -7.37
C GLY A 53 -0.62 15.13 -7.97
N GLY A 54 -0.77 14.83 -9.26
CA GLY A 54 -2.07 14.81 -9.96
C GLY A 54 -3.04 13.73 -9.45
N MET A 55 -2.51 12.64 -8.88
CA MET A 55 -3.27 11.52 -8.30
C MET A 55 -4.13 11.94 -7.11
N VAL A 56 -3.62 12.80 -6.22
CA VAL A 56 -4.37 13.34 -5.08
C VAL A 56 -5.63 14.06 -5.57
N THR A 57 -5.53 14.85 -6.64
CA THR A 57 -6.67 15.60 -7.19
C THR A 57 -7.72 14.68 -7.80
N ALA A 58 -7.30 13.69 -8.59
CA ALA A 58 -8.22 12.77 -9.27
C ALA A 58 -8.97 11.84 -8.29
N LEU A 59 -8.28 11.34 -7.25
CA LEU A 59 -8.89 10.46 -6.24
C LEU A 59 -9.88 11.21 -5.33
N ILE A 60 -9.61 12.49 -5.05
CA ILE A 60 -10.52 13.33 -4.25
C ILE A 60 -11.82 13.61 -5.02
N ASP A 61 -11.73 13.90 -6.31
CA ASP A 61 -12.92 14.18 -7.12
C ASP A 61 -13.81 12.96 -7.29
N ALA A 62 -13.20 11.78 -7.50
CA ALA A 62 -13.91 10.50 -7.51
C ALA A 62 -14.47 10.14 -6.12
N GLY A 63 -13.77 10.54 -5.06
CA GLY A 63 -14.10 10.32 -3.66
C GLY A 63 -15.24 11.18 -3.11
N ASN A 64 -15.82 12.12 -3.87
CA ASN A 64 -16.98 12.91 -3.41
C ASN A 64 -18.21 12.07 -3.00
N ARG A 65 -18.20 10.76 -3.29
CA ARG A 65 -19.25 9.79 -2.91
C ARG A 65 -18.85 8.85 -1.77
N MET A 66 -17.61 8.94 -1.27
CA MET A 66 -17.06 8.06 -0.25
C MET A 66 -16.41 8.87 0.87
N GLU A 67 -16.38 8.31 2.07
CA GLU A 67 -15.58 8.84 3.16
C GLU A 67 -14.13 8.40 2.97
N VAL A 68 -13.26 9.38 2.71
CA VAL A 68 -11.85 9.12 2.42
C VAL A 68 -10.99 9.30 3.66
N THR A 69 -10.21 8.28 3.99
CA THR A 69 -9.13 8.37 4.98
C THR A 69 -7.79 8.09 4.31
N TRP A 70 -6.82 9.00 4.46
CA TRP A 70 -5.49 8.89 3.88
C TRP A 70 -4.46 8.54 4.95
N VAL A 71 -3.92 7.33 4.89
CA VAL A 71 -2.83 6.84 5.74
C VAL A 71 -1.49 7.13 5.06
N ALA A 72 -0.59 7.85 5.73
CA ALA A 72 0.72 8.18 5.17
C ALA A 72 1.85 8.21 6.21
N MET A 73 3.10 8.09 5.77
CA MET A 73 4.24 8.22 6.68
C MET A 73 4.42 9.68 7.13
N ALA A 74 4.76 9.88 8.40
CA ALA A 74 5.21 11.18 8.90
C ALA A 74 6.65 11.44 8.41
N MET A 75 6.78 12.21 7.34
CA MET A 75 8.05 12.41 6.62
C MET A 75 8.88 13.53 7.25
N THR A 76 8.23 14.58 7.74
CA THR A 76 8.87 15.76 8.30
C THR A 76 8.72 15.81 9.83
N GLU A 77 9.44 16.74 10.47
CA GLU A 77 9.16 17.07 11.88
C GLU A 77 7.77 17.69 12.06
N GLY A 78 7.31 18.47 11.08
CA GLY A 78 5.98 19.05 11.11
C GLY A 78 4.89 17.99 11.12
N ASP A 79 5.02 16.93 10.30
CA ASP A 79 4.07 15.82 10.27
C ASP A 79 4.03 15.09 11.63
N ARG A 80 5.19 14.93 12.28
CA ARG A 80 5.29 14.28 13.60
C ARG A 80 4.65 15.12 14.70
N VAL A 81 4.81 16.45 14.65
CA VAL A 81 4.14 17.36 15.60
C VAL A 81 2.63 17.33 15.36
N ALA A 82 2.18 17.44 14.11
CA ALA A 82 0.77 17.37 13.74
C ALA A 82 0.13 16.04 14.18
N LEU A 83 0.82 14.91 13.97
CA LEU A 83 0.39 13.60 14.48
C LEU A 83 0.28 13.59 16.00
N LYS A 84 1.26 14.12 16.72
CA LYS A 84 1.26 14.14 18.19
C LYS A 84 0.09 14.96 18.73
N GLU A 85 -0.18 16.12 18.13
CA GLU A 85 -1.34 16.95 18.48
C GLU A 85 -2.66 16.20 18.21
N ALA A 86 -2.76 15.53 17.06
CA ALA A 86 -3.93 14.73 16.69
C ALA A 86 -4.16 13.52 17.62
N GLN A 87 -3.09 12.87 18.10
CA GLN A 87 -3.18 11.77 19.07
C GLN A 87 -3.75 12.22 20.41
N GLN A 88 -3.52 13.47 20.81
CA GLN A 88 -4.05 14.03 22.06
C GLN A 88 -5.52 14.43 21.94
N GLN A 89 -6.01 14.69 20.73
CA GLN A 89 -7.34 15.28 20.51
C GLN A 89 -8.34 14.35 19.85
N ASN A 90 -7.89 13.48 18.94
CA ASN A 90 -8.76 12.76 18.00
C ASN A 90 -8.14 11.43 17.53
N GLU A 91 -7.51 10.69 18.46
CA GLU A 91 -6.96 9.34 18.21
C GLU A 91 -5.99 9.26 17.01
N GLY A 92 -5.33 10.37 16.69
CA GLY A 92 -4.35 10.46 15.59
C GLY A 92 -4.95 10.75 14.21
N LEU A 93 -6.25 11.05 14.12
CA LEU A 93 -6.91 11.49 12.89
C LEU A 93 -6.93 13.02 12.78
N LEU A 94 -6.51 13.53 11.63
CA LEU A 94 -6.58 14.94 11.26
C LEU A 94 -7.61 15.15 10.16
N LEU A 95 -8.30 16.28 10.16
CA LEU A 95 -9.01 16.73 8.97
C LEU A 95 -8.05 17.42 8.02
N SER A 96 -8.21 17.18 6.72
CA SER A 96 -7.40 17.89 5.72
C SER A 96 -7.64 19.41 5.81
N PRO A 97 -6.57 20.22 5.98
CA PRO A 97 -6.70 21.68 6.01
C PRO A 97 -6.91 22.28 4.61
N ILE A 98 -6.86 21.48 3.54
CA ILE A 98 -7.01 21.97 2.17
C ILE A 98 -8.49 22.19 1.85
N ARG A 99 -8.83 23.45 1.54
CA ARG A 99 -10.20 23.85 1.18
C ARG A 99 -10.74 23.00 0.02
N GLY A 100 -11.96 22.48 0.19
CA GLY A 100 -12.63 21.65 -0.80
C GLY A 100 -12.26 20.17 -0.75
N GLN A 101 -11.29 19.76 0.08
CA GLN A 101 -10.94 18.36 0.28
C GLN A 101 -11.56 17.85 1.59
N LYS A 102 -12.68 17.13 1.48
CA LYS A 102 -13.27 16.42 2.62
C LYS A 102 -12.59 15.06 2.77
N MET A 103 -11.49 15.02 3.51
CA MET A 103 -10.82 13.76 3.85
C MET A 103 -10.23 13.83 5.26
N GLN A 104 -10.04 12.65 5.82
CA GLN A 104 -9.29 12.43 7.04
C GLN A 104 -7.87 12.03 6.69
N LEU A 105 -6.90 12.38 7.52
CA LEU A 105 -5.49 12.06 7.39
C LEU A 105 -5.05 11.30 8.64
N ARG A 106 -4.33 10.20 8.47
CA ARG A 106 -3.65 9.48 9.53
C ARG A 106 -2.17 9.39 9.19
N TYR A 107 -1.34 10.10 9.95
CA TYR A 107 0.11 9.97 9.81
C TYR A 107 0.64 8.82 10.66
N VAL A 108 1.65 8.13 10.15
CA VAL A 108 2.33 7.01 10.79
C VAL A 108 3.78 7.40 11.03
N ALA A 109 4.17 7.47 12.30
CA ALA A 109 5.54 7.78 12.69
C ALA A 109 6.30 6.51 13.07
N ILE A 110 7.40 6.25 12.36
CA ILE A 110 8.44 5.29 12.75
C ILE A 110 9.72 6.04 13.16
N PRO A 111 10.71 5.38 13.80
CA PRO A 111 11.99 6.01 14.08
C PRO A 111 12.62 6.60 12.80
N LYS A 112 13.22 7.80 12.87
CA LYS A 112 13.79 8.47 11.70
C LYS A 112 14.85 7.63 10.98
N SER A 113 15.62 6.86 11.74
CA SER A 113 16.60 5.92 11.21
C SER A 113 15.95 4.80 10.40
N ALA A 114 14.83 4.23 10.88
CA ALA A 114 14.05 3.24 10.15
C ALA A 114 13.40 3.84 8.89
N TYR A 115 12.89 5.07 8.97
CA TYR A 115 12.34 5.78 7.81
C TYR A 115 13.41 6.01 6.73
N ARG A 116 14.61 6.46 7.11
CA ARG A 116 15.72 6.64 6.16
C ARG A 116 16.12 5.32 5.49
N LYS A 117 16.23 4.24 6.27
CA LYS A 117 16.49 2.89 5.76
C LYS A 117 15.41 2.41 4.79
N HIS A 118 14.14 2.66 5.12
CA HIS A 118 13.01 2.34 4.26
C HIS A 118 13.02 3.14 2.95
N TYR A 119 13.04 4.47 3.04
CA TYR A 119 12.80 5.36 1.92
C TYR A 119 14.05 5.52 1.03
N GLU A 120 15.16 5.96 1.61
CA GLU A 120 16.41 6.14 0.87
C GLU A 120 17.09 4.80 0.59
N GLY A 121 17.19 3.94 1.62
CA GLY A 121 17.98 2.71 1.55
C GLY A 121 17.36 1.61 0.68
N PHE A 122 16.15 1.15 1.00
CA PHE A 122 15.56 0.03 0.26
C PHE A 122 14.69 0.50 -0.91
N SER A 123 13.81 1.49 -0.70
CA SER A 123 12.88 1.92 -1.75
C SER A 123 13.63 2.61 -2.89
N ASN A 124 14.35 3.69 -2.62
CA ASN A 124 14.95 4.51 -3.67
C ASN A 124 16.31 3.98 -4.18
N GLN A 125 17.12 3.35 -3.34
CA GLN A 125 18.43 2.86 -3.77
C GLN A 125 18.36 1.43 -4.34
N VAL A 126 17.40 0.59 -3.91
CA VAL A 126 17.24 -0.78 -4.42
C VAL A 126 16.05 -0.88 -5.38
N LEU A 127 14.82 -0.74 -4.89
CA LEU A 127 13.61 -1.01 -5.70
C LEU A 127 13.52 -0.08 -6.91
N TRP A 128 13.77 1.21 -6.75
CA TRP A 128 13.72 2.16 -7.86
C TRP A 128 14.75 1.81 -8.94
N PHE A 129 16.02 1.60 -8.59
CA PHE A 129 17.07 1.23 -9.56
C PHE A 129 16.79 -0.11 -10.24
N LEU A 130 16.31 -1.10 -9.48
CA LEU A 130 15.93 -2.41 -9.99
C LEU A 130 14.83 -2.30 -11.05
N GLN A 131 13.77 -1.57 -10.74
CA GLN A 131 12.59 -1.44 -11.60
C GLN A 131 12.83 -0.57 -12.83
N HIS A 132 13.84 0.29 -12.80
CA HIS A 132 14.29 1.08 -13.94
C HIS A 132 15.43 0.44 -14.74
N TYR A 133 15.78 -0.82 -14.46
CA TYR A 133 16.90 -1.53 -15.12
C TYR A 133 18.26 -0.84 -14.95
N LEU A 134 18.44 -0.09 -13.86
CA LEU A 134 19.68 0.62 -13.52
C LEU A 134 20.47 -0.09 -12.41
N TYR A 135 19.96 -1.21 -11.89
CA TYR A 135 20.62 -1.96 -10.84
C TYR A 135 21.89 -2.63 -11.36
N ASN A 136 23.02 -2.34 -10.71
CA ASN A 136 24.30 -2.94 -11.04
C ASN A 136 24.70 -3.94 -9.93
N PRO A 137 24.71 -5.26 -10.21
CA PRO A 137 24.94 -6.29 -9.20
C PRO A 137 26.39 -6.41 -8.72
N ASN A 138 27.32 -5.57 -9.19
CA ASN A 138 28.72 -5.56 -8.76
C ASN A 138 28.86 -4.89 -7.39
N GLU A 139 28.55 -5.62 -6.33
CA GLU A 139 28.43 -5.07 -4.98
C GLU A 139 29.31 -5.81 -3.97
N ASP A 140 29.98 -5.05 -3.11
CA ASP A 140 30.82 -5.61 -2.06
C ASP A 140 30.00 -6.15 -0.87
N SER A 141 30.68 -6.84 0.04
CA SER A 141 30.02 -7.41 1.24
C SER A 141 29.43 -6.33 2.16
N ALA A 142 29.95 -5.10 2.15
CA ALA A 142 29.47 -4.02 2.97
C ALA A 142 28.14 -3.46 2.44
N PHE A 143 28.00 -3.36 1.12
CA PHE A 143 26.75 -3.01 0.47
C PHE A 143 25.65 -4.03 0.79
N THR A 144 25.93 -5.32 0.63
CA THR A 144 24.94 -6.39 0.94
C THR A 144 24.42 -6.30 2.37
N ARG A 145 25.31 -6.08 3.36
CA ARG A 145 24.92 -5.90 4.76
C ARG A 145 24.03 -4.67 4.97
N ARG A 146 24.33 -3.55 4.31
CA ARG A 146 23.50 -2.33 4.37
C ARG A 146 22.12 -2.55 3.80
N ILE A 147 21.99 -3.27 2.68
CA ILE A 147 20.68 -3.58 2.09
C ILE A 147 19.87 -4.50 3.00
N GLN A 148 20.50 -5.52 3.59
CA GLN A 148 19.81 -6.40 4.53
C GLN A 148 19.30 -5.64 5.77
N ASP A 149 20.11 -4.73 6.31
CA ASP A 149 19.69 -3.84 7.40
C ASP A 149 18.56 -2.89 6.96
N ALA A 150 18.64 -2.33 5.75
CA ALA A 150 17.62 -1.46 5.18
C ALA A 150 16.28 -2.20 4.98
N TRP A 151 16.34 -3.46 4.55
CA TRP A 151 15.20 -4.35 4.43
C TRP A 151 14.55 -4.61 5.80
N THR A 152 15.30 -5.22 6.72
CA THR A 152 14.76 -5.69 8.00
C THR A 152 14.36 -4.54 8.92
N ASN A 153 15.25 -3.54 9.09
CA ASN A 153 15.09 -2.47 10.08
C ASN A 153 14.54 -1.17 9.46
N GLY A 154 14.14 -1.20 8.19
CA GLY A 154 13.52 -0.08 7.49
C GLY A 154 12.27 -0.51 6.75
N TYR A 155 12.44 -1.21 5.63
CA TYR A 155 11.35 -1.51 4.71
C TYR A 155 10.23 -2.34 5.34
N CYS A 156 10.58 -3.42 6.05
CA CYS A 156 9.62 -4.23 6.81
C CYS A 156 8.94 -3.43 7.92
N VAL A 157 9.69 -2.58 8.63
CA VAL A 157 9.17 -1.74 9.72
C VAL A 157 8.14 -0.73 9.21
N ALA A 158 8.44 -0.04 8.11
CA ALA A 158 7.53 0.94 7.51
C ALA A 158 6.27 0.29 6.95
N ASN A 159 6.41 -0.84 6.23
CA ASN A 159 5.27 -1.57 5.69
C ASN A 159 4.36 -2.12 6.79
N ARG A 160 4.96 -2.63 7.89
CA ARG A 160 4.22 -3.06 9.07
C ARG A 160 3.42 -1.92 9.67
N ALA A 161 4.08 -0.78 9.94
CA ALA A 161 3.43 0.36 10.57
C ALA A 161 2.27 0.93 9.72
N ILE A 162 2.42 0.94 8.38
CA ILE A 162 1.32 1.32 7.48
C ILE A 162 0.20 0.28 7.50
N ALA A 163 0.52 -1.01 7.43
CA ALA A 163 -0.47 -2.07 7.48
C ALA A 163 -1.29 -2.02 8.79
N ASP A 164 -0.63 -1.87 9.93
CA ASP A 164 -1.27 -1.78 11.24
C ASP A 164 -2.21 -0.55 11.30
N ALA A 165 -1.77 0.60 10.76
CA ALA A 165 -2.61 1.79 10.68
C ALA A 165 -3.81 1.62 9.74
N VAL A 166 -3.65 0.90 8.64
CA VAL A 166 -4.76 0.58 7.72
C VAL A 166 -5.75 -0.38 8.38
N ASN A 167 -5.29 -1.38 9.12
CA ASN A 167 -6.16 -2.31 9.86
C ASN A 167 -7.02 -1.56 10.88
N VAL A 168 -6.42 -0.66 11.66
CA VAL A 168 -7.17 0.24 12.58
C VAL A 168 -8.24 1.03 11.83
N GLU A 169 -7.94 1.53 10.64
CA GLU A 169 -8.92 2.26 9.83
C GLU A 169 -10.04 1.38 9.27
N ILE A 170 -9.74 0.14 8.89
CA ILE A 170 -10.76 -0.83 8.48
C ILE A 170 -11.71 -1.10 9.66
N GLU A 171 -11.16 -1.34 10.85
CA GLU A 171 -11.91 -1.69 12.07
C GLU A 171 -12.68 -0.54 12.69
N ARG A 172 -12.35 0.72 12.33
CA ARG A 172 -12.93 1.93 12.93
C ARG A 172 -14.45 2.00 12.82
N GLU A 173 -15.04 1.52 11.72
CA GLU A 173 -16.48 1.58 11.48
C GLU A 173 -16.95 0.31 10.76
N GLU A 174 -18.18 -0.12 11.06
CA GLU A 174 -18.80 -1.24 10.39
C GLU A 174 -19.10 -0.94 8.92
N GLY A 175 -18.92 -1.95 8.06
CA GLY A 175 -19.27 -1.88 6.64
C GLY A 175 -18.10 -2.10 5.69
N PRO A 176 -18.37 -2.18 4.37
CA PRO A 176 -17.35 -2.47 3.38
C PRO A 176 -16.41 -1.27 3.15
N ALA A 177 -15.13 -1.47 3.47
CA ALA A 177 -14.05 -0.55 3.10
C ALA A 177 -13.29 -1.06 1.86
N VAL A 178 -12.81 -0.13 1.05
CA VAL A 178 -11.85 -0.39 -0.04
C VAL A 178 -10.51 0.21 0.34
N VAL A 179 -9.44 -0.57 0.20
CA VAL A 179 -8.06 -0.11 0.44
C VAL A 179 -7.33 0.09 -0.88
N MET A 180 -6.78 1.28 -1.09
CA MET A 180 -5.91 1.60 -2.22
C MET A 180 -4.50 1.89 -1.71
N LEU A 181 -3.57 0.98 -1.99
CA LEU A 181 -2.17 1.15 -1.67
C LEU A 181 -1.41 1.69 -2.87
N HIS A 182 -0.60 2.70 -2.64
CA HIS A 182 0.13 3.39 -3.70
C HIS A 182 1.63 3.22 -3.56
N ASP A 183 2.19 2.83 -4.70
CA ASP A 183 3.60 2.82 -5.05
C ASP A 183 4.44 1.68 -4.45
N TYR A 184 5.65 1.53 -4.97
CA TYR A 184 6.60 0.46 -4.61
C TYR A 184 7.14 0.53 -3.18
N HIS A 185 6.85 1.61 -2.45
CA HIS A 185 7.19 1.74 -1.02
C HIS A 185 6.44 0.70 -0.16
N LEU A 186 5.27 0.23 -0.61
CA LEU A 186 4.33 -0.52 0.22
C LEU A 186 4.10 -1.97 -0.24
N TYR A 187 5.09 -2.66 -0.83
CA TYR A 187 4.86 -4.01 -1.38
C TYR A 187 4.46 -5.07 -0.36
N LEU A 188 4.84 -4.92 0.91
CA LEU A 188 4.55 -5.92 1.93
C LEU A 188 3.23 -5.65 2.65
N ALA A 189 2.76 -4.40 2.67
CA ALA A 189 1.54 -4.01 3.37
C ALA A 189 0.30 -4.82 2.94
N PRO A 190 0.05 -5.14 1.64
CA PRO A 190 -1.12 -5.91 1.25
C PRO A 190 -1.18 -7.31 1.88
N GLU A 191 -0.06 -8.02 1.97
CA GLU A 191 -0.02 -9.34 2.60
C GLU A 191 -0.30 -9.22 4.11
N MET A 192 0.26 -8.19 4.74
CA MET A 192 0.07 -7.92 6.16
C MET A 192 -1.40 -7.61 6.49
N ILE A 193 -2.05 -6.74 5.71
CA ILE A 193 -3.48 -6.39 5.87
C ILE A 193 -4.37 -7.62 5.60
N ARG A 194 -4.04 -8.42 4.59
CA ARG A 194 -4.85 -9.61 4.22
C ARG A 194 -4.90 -10.66 5.33
N LYS A 195 -3.88 -10.74 6.18
CA LYS A 195 -3.84 -11.67 7.32
C LYS A 195 -4.93 -11.36 8.33
N ASP A 196 -5.18 -10.09 8.59
CA ASP A 196 -6.18 -9.64 9.57
C ASP A 196 -7.55 -9.42 8.93
N HIS A 197 -7.58 -9.03 7.64
CA HIS A 197 -8.81 -8.81 6.89
C HIS A 197 -8.87 -9.62 5.58
N PRO A 198 -9.17 -10.93 5.64
CA PRO A 198 -9.15 -11.82 4.47
C PRO A 198 -10.12 -11.41 3.35
N SER A 199 -11.21 -10.71 3.65
CA SER A 199 -12.26 -10.34 2.72
C SER A 199 -12.17 -8.90 2.19
N VAL A 200 -11.25 -8.07 2.69
CA VAL A 200 -11.20 -6.64 2.31
C VAL A 200 -10.81 -6.47 0.85
N ILE A 201 -11.47 -5.56 0.14
CA ILE A 201 -11.13 -5.27 -1.26
C ILE A 201 -9.89 -4.37 -1.25
N MET A 202 -8.83 -4.81 -1.92
CA MET A 202 -7.56 -4.08 -2.00
C MET A 202 -7.10 -3.93 -3.43
N GLN A 203 -6.54 -2.76 -3.73
CA GLN A 203 -5.84 -2.47 -4.97
C GLN A 203 -4.45 -1.91 -4.64
N GLN A 204 -3.41 -2.45 -5.28
CA GLN A 204 -2.07 -1.86 -5.29
C GLN A 204 -1.86 -1.18 -6.65
N PHE A 205 -1.50 0.10 -6.65
CA PHE A 205 -1.15 0.83 -7.86
C PHE A 205 0.32 1.26 -7.82
N ILE A 206 1.11 0.85 -8.83
CA ILE A 206 2.55 1.12 -8.92
C ILE A 206 2.79 2.20 -9.97
N HIS A 207 3.51 3.27 -9.59
CA HIS A 207 3.70 4.45 -10.45
C HIS A 207 4.91 4.35 -11.37
N ILE A 208 5.71 3.30 -11.20
CA ILE A 208 6.97 3.07 -11.91
C ILE A 208 6.88 1.81 -12.76
N PRO A 209 7.82 1.60 -13.71
CA PRO A 209 7.81 0.40 -14.53
C PRO A 209 7.87 -0.87 -13.68
N TRP A 210 7.23 -1.93 -14.17
CA TRP A 210 7.40 -3.26 -13.60
C TRP A 210 8.52 -3.99 -14.36
N PRO A 211 9.59 -4.43 -13.69
CA PRO A 211 10.72 -5.03 -14.37
C PRO A 211 10.45 -6.49 -14.73
N ASP A 212 11.24 -7.00 -15.68
CA ASP A 212 11.29 -8.41 -16.02
C ASP A 212 11.61 -9.27 -14.79
N ILE A 213 11.07 -10.49 -14.75
CA ILE A 213 11.24 -11.42 -13.63
C ILE A 213 12.72 -11.69 -13.28
N ARG A 214 13.61 -11.62 -14.27
CA ARG A 214 15.06 -11.81 -14.10
C ARG A 214 15.69 -10.71 -13.23
N CYS A 215 15.19 -9.47 -13.30
CA CYS A 215 15.73 -8.38 -12.48
C CYS A 215 15.56 -8.67 -10.99
N TRP A 216 14.42 -9.22 -10.57
CA TRP A 216 14.19 -9.60 -9.17
C TRP A 216 15.18 -10.62 -8.61
N HIS A 217 15.89 -11.36 -9.47
CA HIS A 217 16.93 -12.30 -9.02
C HIS A 217 18.20 -11.61 -8.51
N PHE A 218 18.39 -10.32 -8.83
CA PHE A 218 19.48 -9.52 -8.29
C PHE A 218 19.29 -9.15 -6.82
N LEU A 219 18.06 -9.24 -6.28
CA LEU A 219 17.84 -9.03 -4.85
C LEU A 219 18.54 -10.15 -4.04
N PRO A 220 19.13 -9.81 -2.87
CA PRO A 220 19.74 -10.79 -1.98
C PRO A 220 18.80 -11.96 -1.66
N SER A 221 19.34 -13.16 -1.47
CA SER A 221 18.58 -14.40 -1.21
C SER A 221 17.64 -14.35 -0.02
N ASN A 222 17.94 -13.50 0.96
CA ASN A 222 17.20 -13.38 2.22
C ASN A 222 16.12 -12.28 2.17
N THR A 223 15.96 -11.65 1.01
CA THR A 223 14.76 -10.86 0.67
C THR A 223 13.75 -11.85 0.07
N PRO A 224 12.52 -11.97 0.59
CA PRO A 224 11.52 -12.89 0.04
C PRO A 224 11.33 -12.60 -1.45
N ARG A 225 11.70 -13.55 -2.29
CA ARG A 225 11.69 -13.39 -3.75
C ARG A 225 10.29 -13.51 -4.36
N TYR A 226 9.31 -13.94 -3.55
CA TYR A 226 7.91 -14.10 -3.93
C TYR A 226 7.04 -13.91 -2.69
N ALA A 227 6.02 -13.05 -2.77
CA ALA A 227 4.83 -13.24 -1.97
C ALA A 227 4.10 -14.46 -2.58
N PRO A 228 4.00 -15.60 -1.89
CA PRO A 228 3.28 -16.73 -2.43
C PRO A 228 1.83 -16.31 -2.65
N ILE A 229 1.35 -16.36 -3.90
CA ILE A 229 -0.09 -16.49 -4.16
C ILE A 229 -0.46 -17.81 -3.48
N PRO A 230 -1.29 -17.82 -2.42
CA PRO A 230 -1.71 -19.08 -1.84
C PRO A 230 -2.44 -19.83 -2.94
N SER A 231 -1.88 -20.96 -3.36
CA SER A 231 -2.62 -21.94 -4.14
C SER A 231 -3.92 -22.19 -3.40
N LEU A 232 -5.05 -21.97 -4.07
CA LEU A 232 -6.37 -22.42 -3.65
C LEU A 232 -6.30 -23.94 -3.39
N SER A 233 -5.91 -24.33 -2.18
CA SER A 233 -6.13 -25.67 -1.71
C SER A 233 -7.63 -25.77 -1.47
N ARG A 234 -8.27 -26.59 -2.32
CA ARG A 234 -9.66 -27.00 -2.15
C ARG A 234 -9.83 -27.48 -0.72
N SER A 235 -10.70 -26.83 0.03
CA SER A 235 -11.33 -27.39 1.22
C SER A 235 -11.86 -28.79 0.87
N PRO A 236 -11.49 -29.84 1.61
CA PRO A 236 -12.33 -31.01 1.70
C PRO A 236 -13.52 -30.63 2.57
N ARG A 237 -14.69 -30.58 1.96
CA ARG A 237 -15.95 -30.75 2.67
C ARG A 237 -15.91 -32.09 3.43
N ASN A 238 -16.53 -32.07 4.61
CA ASN A 238 -17.04 -33.20 5.41
C ASN A 238 -16.11 -33.83 6.45
N ALA A 239 -16.38 -33.52 7.72
CA ALA A 239 -16.65 -34.47 8.83
C ALA A 239 -17.20 -33.61 9.99
N ALA A 240 -18.50 -33.59 10.28
CA ALA A 240 -19.25 -34.57 11.07
C ALA A 240 -18.78 -34.62 12.55
N TRP A 241 -19.74 -34.22 13.41
CA TRP A 241 -19.79 -34.19 14.88
C TRP A 241 -19.20 -32.96 15.57
#